data_AF-A0A4W4EUZ7-F1
#
_entry.id   AF-A0A4W4EUZ7-F1
#
_cell.length_a   1.000
_cell.length_b   1.000
_cell.length_c   1.000
_cell.angle_alpha   90.00
_cell.angle_beta   90.00
_cell.angle_gamma   90.00
#
_symmetry.space_group_name_H-M   'P 1'
#
loop_
_entity.id
_entity.type
_entity.pdbx_description
1 polymer ?
#
loop_
_entity_poly.entity_id
_entity_poly.type
_entity_poly.pdbx_seq_one_letter_code
_entity_poly.pdbx_strand_id
1 'polypeptide(L)'
;LQDLNELNRAYQRGLVDLVESGRYDSHSNFTVVLQPFLRDITLPLMVREDGNLDLSYFTVDCLHLSERAHSEMAIALWNNMLEPVGKKQAFNNFTYVRTKIHLPNFMVLAVTGLLLGWGITWLFLWRRFRKMKIEEKPREEKAEMKGTNF
;
A
#
# COMPACT_ATOMS: atom_id res chain seq x y z
N LEU A 1 -38.03 1.31 -0.60
CA LEU A 1 -36.63 0.89 -0.91
C LEU A 1 -36.10 1.57 -2.17
N GLN A 2 -36.86 1.60 -3.29
CA GLN A 2 -36.45 2.33 -4.50
C GLN A 2 -36.19 3.82 -4.22
N ASP A 3 -37.08 4.49 -3.49
CA ASP A 3 -36.92 5.91 -3.13
C ASP A 3 -35.66 6.18 -2.30
N LEU A 4 -35.29 5.27 -1.37
CA LEU A 4 -34.09 5.41 -0.56
C LEU A 4 -32.81 5.27 -1.41
N ASN A 5 -32.81 4.32 -2.36
CA ASN A 5 -31.71 4.16 -3.29
C ASN A 5 -31.57 5.38 -4.20
N GLU A 6 -32.68 5.94 -4.68
CA GLU A 6 -32.66 7.15 -5.49
C GLU A 6 -32.12 8.35 -4.71
N LEU A 7 -32.58 8.56 -3.47
CA LEU A 7 -32.06 9.60 -2.58
C LEU A 7 -30.56 9.42 -2.30
N ASN A 8 -30.11 8.19 -2.04
CA ASN A 8 -28.69 7.90 -1.84
C ASN A 8 -27.87 8.24 -3.10
N ARG A 9 -28.32 7.83 -4.29
CA ARG A 9 -27.65 8.16 -5.56
C ARG A 9 -27.68 9.64 -5.89
N ALA A 10 -28.76 10.35 -5.55
CA ALA A 10 -28.84 11.80 -5.69
C ALA A 10 -27.84 12.51 -4.76
N TYR A 11 -27.75 12.06 -3.51
CA TYR A 11 -26.76 12.57 -2.54
C TYR A 11 -25.32 12.34 -3.02
N GLN A 12 -25.01 11.13 -3.51
CA GLN A 12 -23.69 10.81 -4.07
C GLN A 12 -23.33 11.69 -5.28
N ARG A 13 -24.29 11.95 -6.18
CA ARG A 13 -24.10 12.87 -7.31
C ARG A 13 -23.85 14.31 -6.83
N GLY A 14 -24.64 14.79 -5.88
CA GLY A 14 -24.47 16.12 -5.30
C GLY A 14 -23.09 16.32 -4.64
N LEU A 15 -22.51 15.28 -4.05
CA LEU A 15 -21.14 15.34 -3.53
C LEU A 15 -20.10 15.49 -4.65
N VAL A 16 -20.26 14.78 -5.77
CA VAL A 16 -19.39 14.93 -6.95
C VAL A 16 -19.49 16.35 -7.48
N ASP A 17 -20.70 16.83 -7.74
CA ASP A 17 -20.95 18.18 -8.26
C ASP A 17 -20.37 19.25 -7.33
N LEU A 18 -20.51 19.08 -6.01
CA LEU A 18 -19.97 20.01 -5.02
C LEU A 18 -18.44 20.06 -5.05
N VAL A 19 -17.76 18.91 -5.13
CA VAL A 19 -16.30 18.85 -5.18
C VAL A 19 -15.78 19.41 -6.51
N GLU A 20 -16.44 19.11 -7.62
CA GLU A 20 -16.07 19.58 -8.96
C GLU A 20 -16.45 21.05 -9.23
N SER A 21 -17.32 21.65 -8.41
CA SER A 21 -17.75 23.05 -8.56
C SER A 21 -16.63 24.08 -8.39
N GLY A 22 -15.45 23.69 -7.91
CA GLY A 22 -14.34 24.59 -7.60
C GLY A 22 -14.53 25.41 -6.32
N ARG A 23 -15.62 25.17 -5.55
CA ARG A 23 -15.91 25.87 -4.29
C ARG A 23 -14.74 25.84 -3.29
N TYR A 24 -13.94 24.79 -3.32
CA TYR A 24 -12.83 24.60 -2.39
C TYR A 24 -11.45 24.96 -2.98
N ASP A 25 -11.37 25.32 -4.27
CA ASP A 25 -10.13 25.67 -4.97
C ASP A 25 -9.71 27.14 -4.71
N SER A 26 -9.86 27.56 -3.46
CA SER A 26 -9.60 28.94 -3.01
C SER A 26 -8.13 29.21 -2.70
N HIS A 27 -7.36 28.17 -2.36
CA HIS A 27 -5.96 28.27 -1.95
C HIS A 27 -5.14 27.13 -2.54
N SER A 28 -3.87 27.38 -2.83
CA SER A 28 -2.96 26.38 -3.43
C SER A 28 -2.39 25.36 -2.44
N ASN A 29 -2.69 25.49 -1.15
CA ASN A 29 -2.15 24.65 -0.07
C ASN A 29 -3.11 23.57 0.44
N PHE A 30 -4.31 23.48 -0.15
CA PHE A 30 -5.33 22.51 0.22
C PHE A 30 -6.14 22.12 -1.01
N THR A 31 -6.66 20.89 -1.01
CA THR A 31 -7.54 20.40 -2.07
C THR A 31 -8.52 19.40 -1.48
N VAL A 32 -9.70 19.30 -2.09
CA VAL A 32 -10.72 18.32 -1.72
C VAL A 32 -10.76 17.24 -2.79
N VAL A 33 -10.58 15.99 -2.37
CA VAL A 33 -10.63 14.84 -3.27
C VAL A 33 -11.62 13.83 -2.74
N LEU A 34 -12.66 13.56 -3.52
CA LEU A 34 -13.66 12.56 -3.19
C LEU A 34 -13.04 11.16 -3.15
N GLN A 35 -13.40 10.36 -2.14
CA GLN A 35 -12.99 8.96 -2.02
C GLN A 35 -14.21 8.05 -2.24
N PRO A 36 -14.50 7.60 -3.47
CA PRO A 36 -15.76 6.95 -3.79
C PRO A 36 -15.85 5.48 -3.37
N PHE A 37 -14.97 4.96 -2.51
CA PHE A 37 -14.92 3.52 -2.16
C PHE A 37 -16.21 2.97 -1.53
N LEU A 38 -17.14 3.82 -1.07
CA LEU A 38 -18.47 3.42 -0.55
C LEU A 38 -19.62 3.60 -1.56
N ARG A 39 -19.33 4.11 -2.76
CA ARG A 39 -20.37 4.44 -3.75
C ARG A 39 -21.14 3.20 -4.18
N ASP A 40 -20.41 2.14 -4.47
CA ASP A 40 -20.90 0.85 -4.92
C ASP A 40 -20.54 -0.21 -3.88
N ILE A 41 -21.08 -0.01 -2.67
CA ILE A 41 -20.88 -0.91 -1.56
C ILE A 41 -21.72 -2.18 -1.73
N THR A 42 -21.06 -3.33 -1.81
CA THR A 42 -21.70 -4.62 -1.62
C THR A 42 -21.27 -5.13 -0.26
N LEU A 43 -22.13 -4.94 0.74
CA LEU A 43 -21.91 -5.62 2.00
C LEU A 43 -22.09 -7.12 1.75
N PRO A 44 -21.12 -7.95 2.15
CA PRO A 44 -21.28 -9.38 2.18
C PRO A 44 -22.27 -9.66 3.30
N LEU A 45 -23.56 -9.52 2.98
CA LEU A 45 -24.60 -10.40 3.49
C LEU A 45 -24.34 -11.80 2.91
N MET A 46 -23.09 -12.26 3.00
CA MET A 46 -22.70 -13.60 2.64
C MET A 46 -23.41 -14.46 3.66
N VAL A 47 -24.29 -15.30 3.13
CA VAL A 47 -24.69 -16.52 3.78
C VAL A 47 -23.39 -17.22 4.18
N ARG A 48 -23.13 -17.30 5.50
CA ARG A 48 -22.10 -18.16 6.06
C ARG A 48 -22.36 -19.58 5.55
N GLU A 49 -21.36 -20.47 5.61
CA GLU A 49 -21.49 -21.85 5.12
C GLU A 49 -22.73 -22.61 5.66
N ASP A 50 -23.31 -22.13 6.77
CA ASP A 50 -24.51 -22.63 7.44
C ASP A 50 -25.86 -22.12 6.91
N GLY A 51 -25.89 -21.21 5.92
CA GLY A 51 -27.15 -20.63 5.43
C GLY A 51 -27.53 -19.27 6.03
N ASN A 52 -26.83 -18.80 7.08
CA ASN A 52 -27.20 -17.60 7.83
C ASN A 52 -26.45 -16.35 7.37
N LEU A 53 -27.09 -15.18 7.47
CA LEU A 53 -26.44 -13.89 7.18
C LEU A 53 -25.26 -13.65 8.13
N ASP A 54 -24.08 -13.32 7.59
CA ASP A 54 -22.93 -12.92 8.41
C ASP A 54 -23.12 -11.51 8.99
N LEU A 55 -23.74 -11.45 10.17
CA LEU A 55 -23.95 -10.22 10.92
C LEU A 55 -22.68 -9.67 11.60
N SER A 56 -21.53 -10.33 11.46
CA SER A 56 -20.29 -9.88 12.13
C SER A 56 -19.74 -8.54 11.63
N TYR A 57 -20.26 -8.02 10.52
CA TYR A 57 -19.95 -6.69 9.99
C TYR A 57 -20.77 -5.57 10.64
N PHE A 58 -21.73 -5.89 11.51
CA PHE A 58 -22.56 -4.92 12.23
C PHE A 58 -22.42 -5.07 13.75
N THR A 59 -22.76 -4.02 14.48
CA THR A 59 -22.88 -4.05 15.94
C THR A 59 -24.19 -4.73 16.36
N VAL A 60 -24.44 -4.80 17.68
CA VAL A 60 -25.63 -5.43 18.27
C VAL A 60 -26.97 -4.83 17.84
N ASP A 61 -26.97 -3.62 17.29
CA ASP A 61 -28.18 -2.94 16.79
C ASP A 61 -28.45 -3.21 15.30
N CYS A 62 -27.58 -3.97 14.63
CA CYS A 62 -27.64 -4.29 13.20
C CYS A 62 -27.64 -3.07 12.26
N LEU A 63 -27.25 -1.89 12.76
CA LEU A 63 -27.22 -0.63 12.02
C LEU A 63 -25.79 -0.08 11.94
N HIS A 64 -25.10 0.03 13.07
CA HIS A 64 -23.72 0.52 13.08
C HIS A 64 -22.78 -0.57 12.57
N LEU A 65 -21.73 -0.14 11.89
CA LEU A 65 -20.69 -1.02 11.41
C LEU A 65 -19.83 -1.50 12.60
N SER A 66 -19.48 -2.78 12.58
CA SER A 66 -18.57 -3.34 13.58
C SER A 66 -17.13 -2.88 13.35
N GLU A 67 -16.26 -3.16 14.31
CA GLU A 67 -14.81 -2.98 14.17
C GLU A 67 -14.28 -3.65 12.88
N ARG A 68 -14.81 -4.83 12.55
CA ARG A 68 -14.42 -5.58 11.35
C ARG A 68 -14.76 -4.82 10.08
N ALA A 69 -15.97 -4.29 9.96
CA ALA A 69 -16.38 -3.50 8.80
C ALA A 69 -15.60 -2.18 8.71
N HIS A 70 -15.38 -1.49 9.83
CA HIS A 70 -14.54 -0.29 9.87
C HIS A 70 -13.10 -0.57 9.43
N SER A 71 -12.53 -1.71 9.81
CA SER A 71 -11.18 -2.11 9.39
C SER A 71 -11.07 -2.29 7.87
N GLU A 72 -12.05 -2.97 7.26
CA GLU A 72 -12.10 -3.13 5.80
C GLU A 72 -12.29 -1.78 5.08
N MET A 73 -13.12 -0.88 5.64
CA MET A 73 -13.27 0.47 5.12
C MET A 73 -11.98 1.30 5.22
N ALA A 74 -11.22 1.16 6.30
CA ALA A 74 -9.95 1.85 6.46
C ALA A 74 -8.93 1.39 5.40
N ILE A 75 -8.90 0.09 5.07
CA ILE A 75 -8.07 -0.45 3.99
C ILE A 75 -8.52 0.11 2.63
N ALA A 76 -9.82 0.12 2.36
CA ALA A 76 -10.36 0.66 1.11
C ALA A 76 -10.02 2.15 0.94
N LEU A 77 -10.17 2.94 2.01
CA LEU A 77 -9.77 4.35 2.02
C LEU A 77 -8.26 4.51 1.77
N TRP A 78 -7.42 3.74 2.45
CA TRP A 78 -5.96 3.78 2.26
C TRP A 78 -5.58 3.53 0.79
N ASN A 79 -6.14 2.49 0.20
CA ASN A 79 -5.90 2.16 -1.20
C ASN A 79 -6.38 3.30 -2.12
N ASN A 80 -7.57 3.85 -1.85
CA ASN A 80 -8.14 4.94 -2.64
C ASN A 80 -7.30 6.23 -2.57
N MET A 81 -6.69 6.52 -1.42
CA MET A 81 -5.77 7.65 -1.26
C MET A 81 -4.51 7.53 -2.11
N LEU A 82 -4.07 6.30 -2.40
CA LEU A 82 -2.88 6.02 -3.22
C LEU A 82 -3.19 5.90 -4.72
N GLU A 83 -4.47 5.87 -5.10
CA GLU A 83 -4.90 5.86 -6.49
C GLU A 83 -4.91 7.27 -7.10
N PRO A 84 -4.56 7.42 -8.39
CA PRO A 84 -4.63 8.69 -9.08
C PRO A 84 -6.04 9.30 -9.04
N VAL A 85 -6.12 10.63 -8.97
CA VAL A 85 -7.40 11.36 -9.09
C VAL A 85 -8.06 11.01 -10.42
N GLY A 86 -9.39 10.79 -10.41
CA GLY A 86 -10.16 10.35 -11.57
C GLY A 86 -10.11 8.84 -11.86
N LYS A 87 -9.20 8.08 -11.22
CA LYS A 87 -9.09 6.61 -11.35
C LYS A 87 -9.30 5.88 -10.02
N LYS A 88 -10.00 6.53 -9.10
CA LYS A 88 -10.26 5.99 -7.77
C LYS A 88 -11.32 4.89 -7.83
N GLN A 89 -11.08 3.81 -7.11
CA GLN A 89 -12.00 2.70 -6.94
C GLN A 89 -13.30 3.18 -6.26
N ALA A 90 -14.43 2.71 -6.77
CA ALA A 90 -15.76 3.14 -6.32
C ALA A 90 -16.51 2.12 -5.47
N PHE A 91 -15.90 0.95 -5.25
CA PHE A 91 -16.50 -0.15 -4.50
C PHE A 91 -15.60 -0.56 -3.36
N ASN A 92 -16.19 -1.18 -2.34
CA ASN A 92 -15.45 -1.80 -1.25
C ASN A 92 -15.79 -3.30 -1.23
N ASN A 93 -14.76 -4.13 -1.26
CA ASN A 93 -14.89 -5.56 -1.05
C ASN A 93 -14.56 -5.85 0.42
N PHE A 94 -15.56 -6.27 1.20
CA PHE A 94 -15.42 -6.54 2.64
C PHE A 94 -14.88 -7.94 2.99
N THR A 95 -14.31 -8.71 2.06
CA THR A 95 -13.72 -10.03 2.42
C THR A 95 -12.58 -9.86 3.43
N TYR A 96 -12.68 -10.36 4.65
CA TYR A 96 -11.62 -10.15 5.65
C TYR A 96 -10.29 -10.87 5.32
N VAL A 97 -9.40 -10.21 4.58
CA VAL A 97 -8.09 -10.74 4.14
C VAL A 97 -7.03 -9.66 4.33
N ARG A 98 -5.94 -10.01 5.03
CA ARG A 98 -4.86 -9.06 5.37
C ARG A 98 -4.00 -8.60 4.19
N THR A 99 -4.08 -9.24 3.01
CA THR A 99 -3.21 -8.98 1.86
C THR A 99 -3.71 -7.89 0.89
N LYS A 100 -4.75 -7.14 1.27
CA LYS A 100 -5.40 -6.14 0.39
C LYS A 100 -4.73 -4.77 0.34
N ILE A 101 -3.85 -4.46 1.28
CA ILE A 101 -3.22 -3.14 1.36
C ILE A 101 -2.24 -3.00 0.19
N HIS A 102 -2.47 -2.02 -0.67
CA HIS A 102 -1.55 -1.69 -1.75
C HIS A 102 -0.36 -0.90 -1.20
N LEU A 103 0.84 -1.35 -1.56
CA LEU A 103 2.07 -0.60 -1.36
C LEU A 103 2.30 0.33 -2.56
N PRO A 104 2.66 1.59 -2.33
CA PRO A 104 3.01 2.49 -3.42
C PRO A 104 4.21 1.96 -4.22
N ASN A 105 4.15 2.05 -5.55
CA ASN A 105 5.24 1.61 -6.43
C ASN A 105 6.60 2.24 -6.06
N PHE A 106 6.63 3.47 -5.55
CA PHE A 106 7.88 4.13 -5.15
C PHE A 106 8.57 3.42 -3.98
N MET A 107 7.83 2.80 -3.05
CA MET A 107 8.44 2.01 -1.97
C MET A 107 9.10 0.75 -2.52
N VAL A 108 8.45 0.08 -3.47
CA VAL A 108 9.01 -1.10 -4.14
C VAL A 108 10.29 -0.74 -4.88
N LEU A 109 10.29 0.40 -5.61
CA LEU A 109 11.48 0.90 -6.31
C LEU A 109 12.59 1.33 -5.36
N ALA A 110 12.26 1.96 -4.23
CA ALA A 110 13.25 2.36 -3.24
C ALA A 110 13.94 1.14 -2.60
N VAL A 111 13.19 0.11 -2.22
CA VAL A 111 13.74 -1.12 -1.62
C VAL A 111 14.58 -1.89 -2.63
N THR A 112 14.08 -2.07 -3.85
CA THR A 112 14.84 -2.75 -4.91
C THR A 112 16.12 -2.00 -5.27
N GLY A 113 16.07 -0.67 -5.36
CA GLY A 113 17.24 0.18 -5.56
C GLY A 113 18.27 0.04 -4.44
N LEU A 114 17.83 0.02 -3.18
CA LEU A 114 18.71 -0.17 -2.02
C LEU A 114 19.43 -1.53 -2.09
N LEU A 115 18.69 -2.61 -2.36
CA LEU A 115 19.24 -3.96 -2.44
C LEU A 115 20.23 -4.12 -3.60
N LEU A 116 19.91 -3.57 -4.77
CA LEU A 116 20.82 -3.57 -5.92
C LEU A 116 22.09 -2.78 -5.62
N GLY A 117 21.96 -1.59 -5.04
CA GLY A 117 23.10 -0.76 -4.63
C GLY A 117 23.99 -1.48 -3.62
N TRP A 118 23.39 -2.17 -2.65
CA TRP A 118 24.12 -2.94 -1.64
C TRP A 118 24.87 -4.12 -2.26
N GLY A 119 24.22 -4.86 -3.18
CA GLY A 119 24.84 -5.96 -3.92
C GLY A 119 26.03 -5.52 -4.78
N ILE A 120 25.91 -4.38 -5.48
CA ILE A 120 26.99 -3.80 -6.28
C ILE A 120 28.16 -3.40 -5.37
N THR A 121 27.89 -2.70 -4.27
CA THR A 121 28.91 -2.26 -3.31
C THR A 121 29.66 -3.45 -2.72
N TRP A 122 28.94 -4.50 -2.32
CA TRP A 122 29.51 -5.74 -1.82
C TRP A 122 30.41 -6.43 -2.86
N LEU A 123 29.95 -6.53 -4.12
CA LEU A 123 30.74 -7.12 -5.20
C LEU A 123 32.06 -6.36 -5.43
N PHE A 124 32.02 -5.03 -5.41
CA PHE A 124 33.21 -4.19 -5.52
C PHE A 124 34.18 -4.39 -4.35
N LEU A 125 33.68 -4.37 -3.11
CA LEU A 125 34.49 -4.60 -1.92
C LEU A 125 35.08 -6.01 -1.90
N TRP A 126 34.31 -7.03 -2.30
CA TRP A 126 34.78 -8.40 -2.40
C TRP A 126 35.88 -8.56 -3.45
N ARG A 127 35.71 -7.96 -4.63
CA ARG A 127 36.76 -7.93 -5.67
C ARG A 127 38.03 -7.25 -5.18
N ARG A 128 37.90 -6.11 -4.51
CA ARG A 128 39.04 -5.37 -3.95
C ARG A 128 39.77 -6.20 -2.88
N PHE A 129 39.02 -6.78 -1.94
CA PHE A 129 39.58 -7.63 -0.89
C PHE A 129 40.28 -8.86 -1.45
N ARG A 130 39.68 -9.52 -2.45
CA ARG A 130 40.29 -10.66 -3.15
C ARG A 130 41.60 -10.25 -3.84
N LYS A 131 41.65 -9.09 -4.48
CA LYS A 131 42.86 -8.57 -5.11
C LYS A 131 43.96 -8.30 -4.07
N MET A 132 43.62 -7.69 -2.92
CA MET A 132 44.58 -7.45 -1.85
C MET A 132 45.22 -8.74 -1.33
N LYS A 133 44.42 -9.78 -1.05
CA LYS A 133 44.95 -11.10 -0.64
C LYS A 133 45.90 -11.72 -1.67
N ILE A 134 45.60 -11.56 -2.97
CA ILE A 134 46.45 -12.08 -4.06
C ILE A 134 47.77 -11.29 -4.13
N GLU A 135 47.75 -9.98 -3.91
CA GLU A 135 48.94 -9.11 -3.92
C GLU A 135 49.76 -9.15 -2.62
N GLU A 136 49.17 -9.61 -1.52
CA GLU A 136 49.82 -9.75 -0.20
C GLU A 136 50.65 -11.04 -0.12
N LYS A 137 50.11 -12.16 -0.59
CA LYS A 137 50.80 -13.47 -0.63
C LYS A 137 52.22 -13.43 -1.24
N PRO A 138 52.46 -12.87 -2.44
CA PRO A 138 53.80 -12.79 -3.02
C PRO A 138 54.72 -11.75 -2.34
N ARG A 139 54.16 -10.81 -1.55
CA ARG A 139 54.95 -9.87 -0.74
C ARG A 139 55.46 -10.54 0.53
N GLU A 140 54.61 -11.33 1.19
CA GLU A 140 54.99 -12.15 2.35
C GLU A 140 56.03 -13.21 1.97
N GLU A 141 55.82 -13.94 0.87
CA GLU A 141 56.77 -14.96 0.38
C GLU A 141 58.16 -14.36 0.06
N LYS A 142 58.19 -13.16 -0.55
CA LYS A 142 59.44 -12.42 -0.80
C LYS A 142 60.08 -11.86 0.46
N ALA A 143 59.30 -11.57 1.51
CA ALA A 143 59.81 -11.12 2.80
C ALA A 143 60.39 -12.30 3.59
N GLU A 144 59.74 -13.47 3.56
CA GLU A 144 60.24 -14.73 4.13
C GLU A 144 61.56 -15.17 3.49
N MET A 145 61.67 -15.13 2.15
CA MET A 145 62.91 -15.50 1.43
C MET A 145 64.10 -14.58 1.74
N LYS A 146 63.87 -13.38 2.25
CA LYS A 146 64.93 -12.46 2.69
C LYS A 146 65.30 -12.62 4.16
N GLY A 147 64.55 -13.45 4.89
CA GLY A 147 64.59 -13.59 6.34
C GLY A 147 65.46 -14.72 6.88
N THR A 148 66.55 -15.14 6.23
CA THR A 148 67.58 -16.00 6.87
C THR A 148 68.93 -15.77 6.21
N ASN A 149 69.69 -14.79 6.71
CA ASN A 149 71.15 -14.77 6.54
C ASN A 149 71.76 -14.44 7.90
N PHE A 150 72.09 -15.48 8.66
CA PHE A 150 73.02 -15.48 9.78
C PHE A 150 73.97 -16.64 9.62
#